data_AF-A0A2W4VYZ6-F1
#
_entry.id   AF-A0A2W4VYZ6-F1
#
_cell.length_a   1.000
_cell.length_b   1.000
_cell.length_c   1.000
_cell.angle_alpha   90.00
_cell.angle_beta   90.00
_cell.angle_gamma   90.00
#
_symmetry.space_group_name_H-M   'P 1'
#
loop_
_entity.id
_entity.type
_entity.pdbx_description
1 polymer ?
#
loop_
_entity_poly.entity_id
_entity_poly.type
_entity_poly.pdbx_seq_one_letter_code
_entity_poly.pdbx_strand_id
1 'polypeptide(L)'
;MILNSLNQVRLIVINTIAGTEKAIVFLGKTFVVDRAYNSLTDAIAGCRSDLDLGFAVLIAPEANQFKVWVSIPNEMILQAA
;
A
#
# COMPACT_ATOMS: atom_id res chain seq x y z
N MET A 1 -6.87 -6.47 3.19
CA MET A 1 -8.21 -6.18 2.64
C MET A 1 -8.11 -5.94 1.14
N ILE A 2 -9.12 -6.28 0.36
CA ILE A 2 -9.13 -6.09 -1.10
C ILE A 2 -10.07 -4.92 -1.44
N LEU A 3 -9.59 -3.97 -2.23
CA LEU A 3 -10.36 -2.84 -2.75
C LEU A 3 -10.79 -3.13 -4.18
N ASN A 4 -11.99 -2.70 -4.56
CA ASN A 4 -12.47 -2.83 -5.94
C ASN A 4 -11.95 -1.71 -6.84
N SER A 5 -11.58 -0.56 -6.26
CA SER A 5 -11.02 0.58 -6.99
C SER A 5 -10.25 1.51 -6.04
N LEU A 6 -9.15 2.09 -6.53
CA LEU A 6 -8.42 3.15 -5.83
C LEU A 6 -9.18 4.49 -5.77
N ASN A 7 -10.26 4.65 -6.54
CA ASN A 7 -11.12 5.84 -6.43
C ASN A 7 -11.81 5.95 -5.05
N GLN A 8 -11.78 4.88 -4.26
CA GLN A 8 -12.36 4.83 -2.92
C GLN A 8 -11.39 5.30 -1.83
N VAL A 9 -10.15 5.64 -2.17
CA VAL A 9 -9.11 6.04 -1.21
C VAL A 9 -8.51 7.40 -1.55
N ARG A 10 -7.99 8.10 -0.54
CA ARG A 10 -7.29 9.37 -0.74
C ARG A 10 -5.84 9.08 -1.13
N LEU A 11 -5.48 9.35 -2.38
CA LEU A 11 -4.10 9.29 -2.85
C LEU A 11 -3.33 10.54 -2.36
N ILE A 12 -2.14 10.33 -1.82
CA ILE A 12 -1.23 11.38 -1.35
C ILE A 12 0.20 11.08 -1.82
N VAL A 13 1.07 12.07 -1.66
CA VAL A 13 2.52 11.91 -1.81
C VAL A 13 3.15 12.15 -0.45
N ILE A 14 4.07 11.27 -0.07
CA ILE A 14 4.81 11.37 1.18
C ILE A 14 6.30 11.28 0.90
N ASN A 15 7.11 11.78 1.84
CA ASN A 15 8.55 11.54 1.83
C ASN A 15 8.86 10.53 2.94
N THR A 16 9.66 9.52 2.62
CA THR A 16 10.22 8.58 3.58
C THR A 16 11.75 8.58 3.42
N ILE A 17 12.44 7.79 4.24
CA ILE A 17 13.88 7.57 4.09
C ILE A 17 14.24 6.90 2.75
N ALA A 18 13.28 6.23 2.10
CA ALA A 18 13.46 5.63 0.77
C ALA A 18 13.27 6.63 -0.38
N GLY A 19 12.76 7.83 -0.08
CA GLY A 19 12.50 8.89 -1.05
C GLY A 19 11.04 9.32 -1.08
N THR A 20 10.64 9.96 -2.18
CA THR A 20 9.25 10.38 -2.39
C THR A 20 8.41 9.21 -2.89
N GLU A 21 7.37 8.86 -2.13
CA GLU A 21 6.52 7.71 -2.40
C GLU A 21 5.07 8.13 -2.66
N LYS A 22 4.40 7.40 -3.55
CA LYS A 22 2.94 7.47 -3.68
C LYS A 22 2.33 6.64 -2.56
N ALA A 23 1.38 7.24 -1.85
CA ALA A 23 0.70 6.58 -0.74
C ALA A 23 -0.81 6.75 -0.82
N ILE A 24 -1.52 5.89 -0.08
CA ILE A 24 -2.97 5.98 0.14
C ILE A 24 -3.25 6.07 1.62
N VAL A 25 -4.24 6.90 1.98
CA VAL A 25 -4.79 6.93 3.34
C VAL A 25 -6.09 6.16 3.34
N PHE A 26 -6.16 5.14 4.19
CA PHE A 26 -7.35 4.30 4.34
C PHE A 26 -7.52 3.87 5.80
N LEU A 27 -8.73 4.05 6.34
CA LEU A 27 -9.05 3.76 7.76
C LEU A 27 -8.04 4.37 8.74
N GLY A 28 -7.59 5.60 8.48
CA GLY A 28 -6.63 6.31 9.34
C GLY A 28 -5.19 5.81 9.27
N LYS A 29 -4.86 4.84 8.40
CA LYS A 29 -3.50 4.35 8.16
C LYS A 29 -2.98 4.79 6.80
N THR A 30 -1.67 4.97 6.70
CA THR A 30 -0.96 5.27 5.46
C THR A 30 -0.36 4.01 4.88
N PHE A 31 -0.55 3.77 3.59
CA PHE A 31 0.01 2.64 2.87
C PHE A 31 0.80 3.12 1.66
N VAL A 32 1.94 2.49 1.41
CA VAL A 32 2.79 2.74 0.22
C VAL A 32 2.71 1.56 -0.74
N VAL A 33 2.94 1.82 -2.03
CA VAL A 33 3.04 0.74 -3.02
C VAL A 33 4.30 -0.08 -2.74
N ASP A 34 4.13 -1.38 -2.61
CA ASP A 34 5.24 -2.31 -2.40
C ASP A 34 5.47 -3.16 -3.67
N ARG A 35 4.47 -3.93 -4.08
CA ARG A 35 4.58 -4.89 -5.20
C ARG A 35 3.35 -4.85 -6.11
N ALA A 36 3.52 -5.32 -7.35
CA ALA A 36 2.45 -5.46 -8.33
C ALA A 36 2.44 -6.87 -8.92
N TYR A 37 1.24 -7.42 -9.11
CA TYR A 37 1.03 -8.79 -9.59
C TYR A 37 0.02 -8.82 -10.73
N ASN A 38 0.13 -9.82 -11.61
CA ASN A 38 -0.77 -9.97 -12.76
C ASN A 38 -2.09 -10.67 -12.40
N SER A 39 -2.18 -11.26 -11.20
CA SER A 39 -3.39 -11.92 -10.71
C SER A 39 -3.64 -11.60 -9.24
N LEU A 40 -4.91 -11.63 -8.84
CA LEU A 40 -5.30 -11.44 -7.44
C LEU A 40 -4.74 -12.55 -6.55
N THR A 41 -4.71 -13.79 -7.05
CA THR A 41 -4.18 -14.95 -6.31
C THR A 41 -2.70 -14.76 -5.97
N ASP A 42 -1.90 -14.29 -6.93
CA ASP A 42 -0.48 -14.05 -6.69
C ASP A 42 -0.26 -12.89 -5.73
N ALA A 43 -1.09 -11.84 -5.81
CA ALA A 43 -1.05 -10.73 -4.85
C ALA A 43 -1.35 -11.19 -3.41
N ILE A 44 -2.36 -12.05 -3.24
CA ILE A 44 -2.72 -12.64 -1.93
C ILE A 44 -1.58 -13.52 -1.40
N ALA A 45 -0.96 -14.33 -2.26
CA ALA A 45 0.17 -15.16 -1.88
C ALA A 45 1.40 -14.30 -1.50
N GLY A 46 1.65 -13.25 -2.28
CA GLY A 46 2.80 -12.36 -2.12
C GLY A 46 2.80 -11.56 -0.82
N CYS A 47 1.63 -11.19 -0.31
CA CYS A 47 1.53 -10.39 0.91
C CYS A 47 1.47 -11.21 2.21
N ARG A 48 1.57 -12.54 2.14
CA ARG A 48 1.47 -13.41 3.32
C ARG A 48 2.54 -13.09 4.36
N SER A 49 3.78 -12.89 3.91
CA SER A 49 4.88 -12.55 4.82
C SER A 49 4.67 -11.20 5.51
N ASP A 50 4.07 -10.22 4.84
CA ASP A 50 3.81 -8.90 5.45
C ASP A 50 2.74 -9.02 6.54
N LEU A 51 1.71 -9.83 6.31
CA LEU A 51 0.68 -10.15 7.30
C LEU A 51 1.26 -10.91 8.50
N ASP A 52 2.15 -11.89 8.25
CA ASP A 52 2.82 -12.66 9.30
C ASP A 52 3.71 -11.77 10.19
N LEU A 53 4.26 -10.69 9.62
CA LEU A 53 5.03 -9.66 10.34
C LEU A 53 4.13 -8.59 11.01
N GLY A 54 2.81 -8.70 10.88
CA GLY A 54 1.84 -7.81 11.51
C GLY A 54 1.54 -6.52 10.73
N PHE A 55 2.02 -6.39 9.49
CA PHE A 55 1.67 -5.25 8.65
C PHE A 55 0.22 -5.35 8.18
N ALA A 56 -0.44 -4.20 8.05
CA ALA A 56 -1.71 -4.11 7.37
C ALA A 56 -1.47 -4.03 5.86
N VAL A 57 -2.25 -4.80 5.09
CA VAL A 57 -2.12 -4.86 3.63
C VAL A 57 -3.43 -4.53 2.94
N LEU A 58 -3.34 -3.72 1.87
CA LEU A 58 -4.42 -3.49 0.91
C LEU A 58 -4.01 -4.01 -0.48
N ILE A 59 -4.92 -4.69 -1.15
CA ILE A 59 -4.75 -5.07 -2.55
C ILE A 59 -5.77 -4.28 -3.36
N ALA A 60 -5.32 -3.56 -4.39
CA ALA A 60 -6.21 -2.80 -5.26
C ALA A 60 -5.88 -3.05 -6.73
N PRO A 61 -6.89 -3.18 -7.62
CA PRO A 61 -6.65 -3.24 -9.05
C PRO A 61 -6.21 -1.86 -9.55
N GLU A 62 -5.17 -1.84 -10.38
CA GLU A 62 -4.69 -0.66 -11.09
C GLU A 62 -4.31 -1.05 -12.52
N ALA A 63 -5.03 -0.49 -13.49
CA ALA A 63 -4.98 -0.89 -14.89
C ALA A 63 -5.18 -2.41 -15.07
N ASN A 64 -4.13 -3.13 -15.45
CA ASN A 64 -4.16 -4.58 -15.71
C ASN A 64 -3.46 -5.41 -14.63
N GLN A 65 -3.18 -4.81 -13.46
CA GLN A 65 -2.45 -5.46 -12.38
C GLN A 65 -3.15 -5.24 -11.03
N PHE A 66 -2.76 -6.05 -10.05
CA PHE A 66 -3.13 -5.90 -8.65
C PHE A 66 -1.93 -5.37 -7.88
N LYS A 67 -2.04 -4.16 -7.35
CA LYS A 67 -1.01 -3.56 -6.49
C LYS A 67 -1.26 -3.90 -5.04
N VAL A 68 -0.19 -4.32 -4.37
CA VAL A 68 -0.10 -4.53 -2.94
C VAL A 68 0.41 -3.25 -2.30
N TRP A 69 -0.36 -2.75 -1.35
CA TRP A 69 -0.04 -1.57 -0.56
C TRP A 69 0.15 -1.99 0.88
N VAL A 70 1.31 -1.67 1.45
CA VAL A 70 1.69 -2.09 2.80
C VAL A 70 1.67 -0.89 3.73
N SER A 71 1.09 -1.07 4.92
CA SER A 71 1.02 -0.01 5.91
C SER A 71 2.41 0.35 6.41
N ILE A 72 2.70 1.64 6.49
CA ILE A 72 3.93 2.13 7.12
C ILE A 72 3.63 2.82 8.45
N PRO A 73 4.53 2.70 9.44
CA PRO A 73 4.49 3.53 10.64
C PRO A 73 4.58 5.03 10.30
N ASN A 74 3.90 5.87 11.08
CA ASN A 74 3.93 7.32 10.87
C ASN A 74 5.33 7.90 11.11
N GLU A 75 6.13 7.24 11.94
CA GLU A 75 7.52 7.57 12.26
C GLU A 75 8.44 7.45 11.03
N MET A 76 8.04 6.67 10.02
CA MET A 76 8.77 6.54 8.76
C MET A 76 8.44 7.67 7.76
N ILE A 77 7.40 8.47 8.03
CA ILE A 77 6.99 9.59 7.19
C ILE A 77 7.74 10.83 7.65
N LEU A 78 8.62 11.33 6.78
CA LEU A 78 9.34 12.58 7.00
C LEU A 78 8.36 13.74 6.93
N GLN A 79 8.29 14.54 8.00
CA GLN A 79 7.54 15.78 7.98
C GLN A 79 8.26 16.79 7.09
N ALA A 80 7.49 17.50 6.25
CA ALA A 80 8.01 18.70 5.61
C ALA A 80 8.31 19.73 6.71
N ALA A 81 9.54 20.26 6.70
CA ALA A 81 9.96 21.32 7.62
C ALA A 81 9.17 22.62 7.40
#